data_AF-A0A965TDN1-F1
#
_entry.id   AF-A0A965TDN1-F1
#
_cell.length_a   1.000
_cell.length_b   1.000
_cell.length_c   1.000
_cell.angle_alpha   90.00
_cell.angle_beta   90.00
_cell.angle_gamma   90.00
#
_symmetry.space_group_name_H-M   'P 1'
#
loop_
_entity.id
_entity.type
_entity.pdbx_description
1 polymer ?
#
loop_
_entity_poly.entity_id
_entity_poly.type
_entity_poly.pdbx_seq_one_letter_code
_entity_poly.pdbx_strand_id
1 'polypeptide(L)'
;MLTGVTSNTKNNYQLGAGLVCTGFSNGVVSGIIGATRGGGSFTAVPTIRQPEVDGLPDNTKDFKIIDFWVATLTTTIFEATETSIKLALAGGSASTSASVTTITATQGIIPTASYADLWWVGDTSDGNKIAIKLSNALGSNGFNLNFVDRGEGTFELQAIAHYSVDALSTPPFTIYLDKTTSPTSAVALSSIAPTDGSTGAVSTVVLTFNNAISTENVFVTLASDGSIIAGAKAWDSTKKILTFTPTSAFASAKHYVNIVSVVDIYGQALANTITDFTVA
;
A
#
# COMPACT_ATOMS: atom_id res chain seq x y z
N MET A 1 -11.06 26.68 -13.90
CA MET A 1 -11.75 25.58 -13.18
C MET A 1 -10.98 25.34 -11.89
N LEU A 2 -11.57 25.62 -10.72
CA LEU A 2 -10.95 25.23 -9.45
C LEU A 2 -11.15 23.72 -9.30
N THR A 3 -10.06 22.98 -9.11
CA THR A 3 -10.09 21.53 -8.91
C THR A 3 -9.02 21.15 -7.89
N GLY A 4 -9.35 20.21 -7.00
CA GLY A 4 -8.41 19.64 -6.03
C GLY A 4 -7.54 18.52 -6.60
N VAL A 5 -7.60 18.27 -7.91
CA VAL A 5 -6.78 17.26 -8.58
C VAL A 5 -5.32 17.71 -8.58
N THR A 6 -4.46 16.88 -7.98
CA THR A 6 -3.00 17.06 -7.94
C THR A 6 -2.32 16.03 -8.84
N SER A 7 -1.03 16.21 -9.12
CA SER A 7 -0.22 15.19 -9.82
C SER A 7 -0.23 13.83 -9.11
N ASN A 8 -0.41 13.84 -7.79
CA ASN A 8 -0.44 12.64 -6.95
C ASN A 8 -1.83 12.00 -6.87
N THR A 9 -2.89 12.67 -7.32
CA THR A 9 -4.24 12.10 -7.32
C THR A 9 -4.24 10.78 -8.07
N LYS A 10 -3.48 10.67 -9.16
CA LYS A 10 -3.41 9.45 -9.99
C LYS A 10 -2.84 8.22 -9.25
N ASN A 11 -2.19 8.40 -8.11
CA ASN A 11 -1.55 7.33 -7.33
C ASN A 11 -2.35 6.95 -6.07
N ASN A 12 -3.26 7.81 -5.63
CA ASN A 12 -3.86 7.74 -4.29
C ASN A 12 -5.35 7.38 -4.27
N TYR A 13 -6.01 7.19 -5.41
CA TYR A 13 -7.42 6.79 -5.41
C TYR A 13 -7.57 5.29 -5.22
N GLN A 14 -8.57 4.91 -4.42
CA GLN A 14 -8.90 3.52 -4.12
C GLN A 14 -9.57 2.88 -5.34
N LEU A 15 -9.20 1.63 -5.61
CA LEU A 15 -9.67 0.82 -6.73
C LEU A 15 -10.36 -0.45 -6.26
N GLY A 16 -11.44 -0.80 -6.96
CA GLY A 16 -12.17 -2.06 -6.77
C GLY A 16 -13.04 -2.10 -5.51
N ALA A 17 -13.61 -3.26 -5.22
CA ALA A 17 -14.47 -3.50 -4.05
C ALA A 17 -13.68 -3.86 -2.77
N GLY A 18 -12.38 -4.14 -2.92
CA GLY A 18 -11.55 -4.73 -1.87
C GLY A 18 -11.95 -6.17 -1.52
N LEU A 19 -11.19 -6.78 -0.63
CA LEU A 19 -11.39 -8.13 -0.11
C LEU A 19 -11.52 -8.10 1.41
N VAL A 20 -12.21 -9.08 1.96
CA VAL A 20 -12.28 -9.30 3.41
C VAL A 20 -11.49 -10.54 3.79
N CYS A 21 -10.63 -10.42 4.80
CA CYS A 21 -9.74 -11.49 5.25
C CYS A 21 -9.50 -11.44 6.77
N THR A 22 -8.91 -12.50 7.33
CA THR A 22 -8.54 -12.57 8.76
C THR A 22 -7.11 -12.12 9.04
N GLY A 23 -6.26 -12.01 8.00
CA GLY A 23 -4.87 -11.60 8.16
C GLY A 23 -4.37 -10.69 7.05
N PHE A 24 -3.61 -9.68 7.46
CA PHE A 24 -2.86 -8.80 6.57
C PHE A 24 -1.53 -8.40 7.25
N SER A 25 -0.42 -8.57 6.55
CA SER A 25 0.91 -8.15 7.02
C SER A 25 1.82 -7.83 5.85
N ASN A 26 2.45 -6.66 5.86
CA ASN A 26 3.42 -6.21 4.85
C ASN A 26 2.94 -6.41 3.40
N GLY A 27 1.68 -6.05 3.10
CA GLY A 27 1.10 -6.19 1.76
C GLY A 27 0.62 -7.60 1.41
N VAL A 28 0.84 -8.59 2.27
CA VAL A 28 0.41 -9.98 2.07
C VAL A 28 -0.91 -10.24 2.79
N VAL A 29 -1.87 -10.80 2.05
CA VAL A 29 -3.20 -11.18 2.53
C VAL A 29 -3.23 -12.66 2.89
N SER A 30 -3.91 -13.02 3.98
CA SER A 30 -4.15 -14.41 4.38
C SER A 30 -5.56 -14.61 4.94
N GLY A 31 -6.11 -15.82 4.82
CA GLY A 31 -7.43 -16.17 5.38
C GLY A 31 -8.59 -15.37 4.77
N ILE A 32 -8.70 -15.40 3.44
CA ILE A 32 -9.77 -14.72 2.70
C ILE A 32 -11.13 -15.30 3.14
N ILE A 33 -12.06 -14.42 3.52
CA ILE A 33 -13.40 -14.79 4.00
C ILE A 33 -14.34 -15.11 2.84
N GLY A 34 -14.26 -14.31 1.78
CA GLY A 34 -14.91 -14.60 0.52
C GLY A 34 -14.91 -13.44 -0.46
N ALA A 35 -15.34 -13.73 -1.69
CA ALA A 35 -15.52 -12.73 -2.74
C ALA A 35 -16.62 -11.71 -2.39
N THR A 36 -16.31 -10.43 -2.55
CA THR A 36 -17.23 -9.32 -2.31
C THR A 36 -17.94 -8.92 -3.62
N ARG A 37 -19.20 -8.44 -3.52
CA ARG A 37 -19.96 -7.92 -4.67
C ARG A 37 -20.54 -6.55 -4.33
N GLY A 38 -20.34 -5.56 -5.20
CA GLY A 38 -20.93 -4.22 -5.01
C GLY A 38 -20.23 -3.35 -3.96
N GLY A 39 -19.03 -3.75 -3.51
CA GLY A 39 -18.22 -2.97 -2.57
C GLY A 39 -18.60 -3.18 -1.11
N GLY A 40 -18.29 -2.17 -0.30
CA GLY A 40 -18.55 -2.16 1.12
C GLY A 40 -18.37 -0.76 1.70
N SER A 41 -18.70 -0.60 2.98
CA SER A 41 -18.53 0.63 3.72
C SER A 41 -17.82 0.35 5.03
N PHE A 42 -16.90 1.25 5.38
CA PHE A 42 -16.31 1.31 6.70
C PHE A 42 -16.72 2.62 7.36
N THR A 43 -17.18 2.55 8.60
CA THR A 43 -17.49 3.72 9.41
C THR A 43 -16.73 3.64 10.72
N ALA A 44 -16.16 4.76 11.14
CA ALA A 44 -15.58 4.93 12.48
C ALA A 44 -16.13 6.23 13.04
N VAL A 45 -17.05 6.11 14.00
CA VAL A 45 -17.77 7.26 14.57
C VAL A 45 -17.38 7.41 16.04
N PRO A 46 -16.84 8.57 16.45
CA PRO A 46 -16.57 8.85 17.85
C PRO A 46 -17.84 9.29 18.57
N THR A 47 -18.06 8.77 19.76
CA THR A 47 -19.00 9.33 20.73
C THR A 47 -18.29 10.46 21.47
N ILE A 48 -18.76 11.69 21.29
CA ILE A 48 -18.13 12.90 21.83
C ILE A 48 -19.08 13.55 22.84
N ARG A 49 -18.55 13.96 23.98
CA ARG A 49 -19.26 14.76 24.98
C ARG A 49 -18.54 16.07 25.28
N GLN A 50 -19.30 17.07 25.72
CA GLN A 50 -18.80 18.33 26.25
C GLN A 50 -19.24 18.42 27.72
N PRO A 51 -18.33 18.75 28.68
CA PRO A 51 -18.73 18.95 30.07
C PRO A 51 -19.64 20.18 30.20
N GLU A 52 -20.68 20.05 31.02
CA GLU A 52 -21.61 21.15 31.31
C GLU A 52 -20.94 22.15 32.26
N VAL A 53 -20.58 23.32 31.72
CA VAL A 53 -20.05 24.47 32.47
C VAL A 53 -21.03 25.62 32.26
N ASP A 54 -21.50 26.24 33.35
CA ASP A 54 -22.48 27.32 33.27
C ASP A 54 -21.93 28.49 32.44
N GLY A 55 -22.75 28.99 31.50
CA GLY A 55 -22.37 30.04 30.55
C GLY A 55 -21.49 29.59 29.37
N LEU A 56 -21.12 28.32 29.25
CA LEU A 56 -20.34 27.80 28.12
C LEU A 56 -21.26 27.45 26.93
N PRO A 57 -21.11 28.10 25.75
CA PRO A 57 -21.87 27.73 24.56
C PRO A 57 -21.59 26.29 24.11
N ASP A 58 -22.59 25.64 23.52
CA ASP A 58 -22.39 24.33 22.89
C ASP A 58 -21.41 24.44 21.71
N ASN A 59 -20.71 23.35 21.42
CA ASN A 59 -19.65 23.27 20.40
C ASN A 59 -18.47 24.23 20.63
N THR A 60 -18.16 24.53 21.90
CA THR A 60 -16.97 25.34 22.21
C THR A 60 -15.71 24.55 21.88
N LYS A 61 -14.83 25.15 21.08
CA LYS A 61 -13.52 24.60 20.72
C LYS A 61 -12.74 24.22 21.98
N ASP A 62 -11.99 23.12 21.93
CA ASP A 62 -11.12 22.62 23.01
C ASP A 62 -11.85 22.03 24.25
N PHE A 63 -13.19 22.05 24.30
CA PHE A 63 -14.00 21.45 25.39
C PHE A 63 -14.60 20.08 25.06
N LYS A 64 -14.29 19.50 23.90
CA LYS A 64 -14.84 18.20 23.47
C LYS A 64 -13.94 17.04 23.91
N ILE A 65 -14.55 16.01 24.49
CA ILE A 65 -13.89 14.77 24.94
C ILE A 65 -14.51 13.60 24.18
N ILE A 66 -13.68 12.71 23.63
CA ILE A 66 -14.12 11.45 23.01
C ILE A 66 -14.21 10.39 24.10
N ASP A 67 -15.37 9.73 24.23
CA ASP A 67 -15.56 8.62 25.18
C ASP A 67 -15.16 7.28 24.58
N PHE A 68 -15.69 6.95 23.41
CA PHE A 68 -15.36 5.71 22.69
C PHE A 68 -15.66 5.84 21.20
N TRP A 69 -15.19 4.88 20.42
CA TRP A 69 -15.42 4.77 18.99
C TRP A 69 -16.30 3.57 18.67
N VAL A 70 -17.20 3.73 17.70
CA VAL A 70 -17.93 2.63 17.08
C VAL A 70 -17.40 2.46 15.66
N ALA A 71 -16.74 1.33 15.41
CA ALA A 71 -16.20 0.98 14.11
C ALA A 71 -16.97 -0.18 13.49
N THR A 72 -17.53 0.02 12.29
CA THR A 72 -18.36 -0.95 11.59
C THR A 72 -17.84 -1.15 10.17
N LEU A 73 -17.71 -2.41 9.75
CA LEU A 73 -17.42 -2.80 8.37
C LEU A 73 -18.64 -3.54 7.81
N THR A 74 -19.13 -3.08 6.66
CA THR A 74 -20.22 -3.73 5.93
C THR A 74 -19.74 -4.10 4.54
N THR A 75 -19.97 -5.34 4.11
CA THR A 75 -19.73 -5.77 2.74
C THR A 75 -20.77 -6.81 2.32
N THR A 76 -21.01 -6.97 1.02
CA THR A 76 -21.84 -8.05 0.52
C THR A 76 -20.94 -9.20 0.06
N ILE A 77 -21.15 -10.38 0.65
CA ILE A 77 -20.41 -11.61 0.34
C ILE A 77 -21.24 -12.48 -0.60
N PHE A 78 -20.57 -13.02 -1.60
CA PHE A 78 -21.13 -13.95 -2.57
C PHE A 78 -20.85 -15.42 -2.22
N GLU A 79 -19.77 -15.69 -1.49
CA GLU A 79 -19.35 -17.06 -1.16
C GLU A 79 -19.91 -17.52 0.18
N ALA A 80 -20.70 -18.60 0.16
CA ALA A 80 -21.23 -19.23 1.37
C ALA A 80 -20.24 -20.27 1.92
N THR A 81 -19.25 -19.79 2.69
CA THR A 81 -18.27 -20.64 3.40
C THR A 81 -18.63 -20.79 4.88
N GLU A 82 -18.11 -21.83 5.54
CA GLU A 82 -18.30 -22.01 6.99
C GLU A 82 -17.87 -20.77 7.78
N THR A 83 -16.72 -20.20 7.45
CA THR A 83 -16.17 -19.01 8.11
C THR A 83 -17.07 -17.79 7.90
N SER A 84 -17.50 -17.54 6.67
CA SER A 84 -18.33 -16.38 6.35
C SER A 84 -19.72 -16.43 6.99
N ILE A 85 -20.34 -17.62 7.05
CA ILE A 85 -21.64 -17.84 7.70
C ILE A 85 -21.51 -17.70 9.21
N LYS A 86 -20.50 -18.32 9.83
CA LYS A 86 -20.24 -18.15 11.27
C LYS A 86 -19.99 -16.69 11.64
N LEU A 87 -19.22 -15.97 10.83
CA LEU A 87 -18.96 -14.56 11.09
C LEU A 87 -20.25 -13.74 11.01
N ALA A 88 -21.10 -13.97 10.02
CA ALA A 88 -22.41 -13.32 9.89
C ALA A 88 -23.37 -13.65 11.05
N LEU A 89 -23.26 -14.85 11.64
CA LEU A 89 -24.05 -15.31 12.79
C LEU A 89 -23.49 -14.88 14.16
N ALA A 90 -22.48 -14.00 14.20
CA ALA A 90 -21.78 -13.63 15.43
C ALA A 90 -21.13 -14.83 16.16
N GLY A 91 -20.69 -15.83 15.39
CA GLY A 91 -20.07 -17.06 15.88
C GLY A 91 -20.86 -18.31 15.52
N GLY A 92 -20.82 -19.30 16.41
CA GLY A 92 -21.47 -20.60 16.23
C GLY A 92 -20.48 -21.74 16.07
N SER A 93 -21.00 -22.97 16.11
CA SER A 93 -20.23 -24.20 15.91
C SER A 93 -20.48 -24.78 14.53
N ALA A 94 -19.53 -25.56 14.03
CA ALA A 94 -19.76 -26.42 12.88
C ALA A 94 -19.36 -27.84 13.22
N SER A 95 -20.14 -28.78 12.72
CA SER A 95 -19.82 -30.20 12.76
C SER A 95 -20.00 -30.79 11.37
N THR A 96 -19.03 -31.60 10.95
CA THR A 96 -19.08 -32.31 9.67
C THR A 96 -19.31 -33.78 9.95
N SER A 97 -20.37 -34.33 9.36
CA SER A 97 -20.67 -35.76 9.39
C SER A 97 -20.86 -36.25 7.95
N ALA A 98 -20.11 -37.28 7.58
CA ALA A 98 -19.95 -37.72 6.19
C ALA A 98 -19.57 -36.55 5.25
N SER A 99 -20.51 -36.08 4.41
CA SER A 99 -20.29 -35.01 3.41
C SER A 99 -21.10 -33.74 3.70
N VAL A 100 -21.69 -33.61 4.89
CA VAL A 100 -22.53 -32.47 5.26
C VAL A 100 -21.93 -31.74 6.46
N THR A 101 -21.70 -30.43 6.31
CA THR A 101 -21.35 -29.53 7.41
C THR A 101 -22.61 -28.84 7.93
N THR A 102 -22.90 -29.01 9.22
CA THR A 102 -24.01 -28.33 9.91
C THR A 102 -23.46 -27.18 10.72
N ILE A 103 -23.99 -25.97 10.51
CA ILE A 103 -23.65 -24.77 11.27
C ILE A 103 -24.76 -24.49 12.28
N THR A 104 -24.40 -24.35 13.55
CA THR A 104 -25.34 -24.09 14.65
C THR A 104 -24.99 -22.76 15.29
N ALA A 105 -25.95 -21.84 15.31
CA ALA A 105 -25.78 -20.54 15.96
C ALA A 105 -25.61 -20.71 17.48
N THR A 106 -24.83 -19.81 18.09
CA THR A 106 -24.66 -19.76 19.54
C THR A 106 -25.92 -19.18 20.20
N GLN A 107 -26.39 -19.82 21.27
CA GLN A 107 -27.36 -19.24 22.19
C GLN A 107 -26.69 -18.93 23.54
N GLY A 108 -26.98 -17.77 24.11
CA GLY A 108 -26.43 -17.33 25.40
C GLY A 108 -25.23 -16.38 25.25
N ILE A 109 -24.25 -16.51 26.14
CA ILE A 109 -23.03 -15.68 26.11
C ILE A 109 -22.20 -16.07 24.89
N ILE A 110 -21.81 -15.07 24.09
CA ILE A 110 -20.96 -15.26 22.92
C ILE A 110 -19.55 -15.71 23.38
N PRO A 111 -19.05 -16.87 22.94
CA PRO A 111 -17.73 -17.34 23.31
C PRO A 111 -16.65 -16.38 22.82
N THR A 112 -15.58 -16.19 23.61
CA THR A 112 -14.43 -15.35 23.24
C THR A 112 -13.82 -15.74 21.89
N ALA A 113 -13.84 -17.04 21.54
CA ALA A 113 -13.35 -17.53 20.25
C ALA A 113 -14.17 -17.07 19.02
N SER A 114 -15.36 -16.50 19.22
CA SER A 114 -16.18 -15.91 18.15
C SER A 114 -15.72 -14.50 17.77
N TYR A 115 -14.93 -13.84 18.63
CA TYR A 115 -14.32 -12.57 18.35
C TYR A 115 -12.99 -12.80 17.63
N ALA A 116 -12.84 -12.23 16.44
CA ALA A 116 -11.63 -12.37 15.65
C ALA A 116 -11.29 -11.06 14.96
N ASP A 117 -10.01 -10.82 14.71
CA ASP A 117 -9.61 -9.67 13.91
C ASP A 117 -10.10 -9.85 12.47
N LEU A 118 -10.70 -8.80 11.93
CA LEU A 118 -11.20 -8.77 10.55
C LEU A 118 -10.53 -7.64 9.80
N TRP A 119 -10.15 -7.92 8.56
CA TRP A 119 -9.47 -6.98 7.70
C TRP A 119 -10.26 -6.76 6.43
N TRP A 120 -10.38 -5.49 6.03
CA TRP A 120 -10.70 -5.14 4.66
C TRP A 120 -9.43 -4.62 3.98
N VAL A 121 -9.12 -5.11 2.78
CA VAL A 121 -7.94 -4.71 2.02
C VAL A 121 -8.37 -4.30 0.62
N GLY A 122 -7.96 -3.11 0.19
CA GLY A 122 -8.19 -2.57 -1.15
C GLY A 122 -6.88 -2.14 -1.80
N ASP A 123 -6.90 -2.05 -3.13
CA ASP A 123 -5.80 -1.52 -3.92
C ASP A 123 -5.94 0.00 -4.08
N THR A 124 -4.82 0.70 -4.18
CA THR A 124 -4.76 2.03 -4.77
C THR A 124 -4.23 1.96 -6.20
N SER A 125 -4.45 3.02 -6.96
CA SER A 125 -4.02 3.11 -8.36
C SER A 125 -2.51 3.03 -8.62
N ASP A 126 -1.69 3.13 -7.58
CA ASP A 126 -0.22 2.97 -7.64
C ASP A 126 0.24 1.55 -7.20
N GLY A 127 -0.68 0.60 -7.11
CA GLY A 127 -0.41 -0.77 -6.67
C GLY A 127 -0.21 -0.95 -5.16
N ASN A 128 -0.20 0.15 -4.40
CA ASN A 128 -0.21 0.13 -2.94
C ASN A 128 -1.53 -0.43 -2.39
N LYS A 129 -1.53 -0.78 -1.10
CA LYS A 129 -2.69 -1.30 -0.39
C LYS A 129 -3.21 -0.29 0.63
N ILE A 130 -4.53 -0.16 0.71
CA ILE A 130 -5.22 0.38 1.87
C ILE A 130 -5.80 -0.80 2.64
N ALA A 131 -5.49 -0.91 3.93
CA ALA A 131 -6.05 -1.97 4.76
C ALA A 131 -6.69 -1.39 6.02
N ILE A 132 -7.82 -1.94 6.42
CA ILE A 132 -8.58 -1.52 7.60
C ILE A 132 -8.73 -2.75 8.48
N LYS A 133 -8.14 -2.70 9.67
CA LYS A 133 -8.27 -3.71 10.71
C LYS A 133 -9.41 -3.33 11.65
N LEU A 134 -10.32 -4.26 11.91
CA LEU A 134 -11.25 -4.25 13.04
C LEU A 134 -10.73 -5.26 14.05
N SER A 135 -10.48 -4.81 15.28
CA SER A 135 -10.05 -5.67 16.38
C SER A 135 -11.25 -6.32 17.04
N ASN A 136 -11.15 -7.61 17.37
CA ASN A 136 -12.24 -8.38 18.00
C ASN A 136 -13.58 -8.16 17.27
N ALA A 137 -13.56 -8.27 15.96
CA ALA A 137 -14.73 -8.06 15.12
C ALA A 137 -15.76 -9.16 15.37
N LEU A 138 -17.04 -8.78 15.39
CA LEU A 138 -18.15 -9.68 15.59
C LEU A 138 -19.30 -9.31 14.65
N GLY A 139 -19.95 -10.31 14.06
CA GLY A 139 -21.16 -10.09 13.25
C GLY A 139 -22.27 -9.42 14.03
N SER A 140 -22.97 -8.46 13.42
CA SER A 140 -24.01 -7.67 14.10
C SER A 140 -25.36 -7.60 13.37
N ASN A 141 -25.41 -7.89 12.07
CA ASN A 141 -26.65 -7.82 11.28
C ASN A 141 -27.36 -9.18 11.10
N GLY A 142 -26.81 -10.25 11.68
CA GLY A 142 -27.29 -11.62 11.50
C GLY A 142 -27.03 -12.15 10.09
N PHE A 143 -27.52 -13.37 9.81
CA PHE A 143 -27.37 -14.01 8.51
C PHE A 143 -28.68 -13.94 7.73
N ASN A 144 -28.68 -13.16 6.64
CA ASN A 144 -29.80 -13.04 5.71
C ASN A 144 -29.32 -13.37 4.30
N LEU A 145 -29.64 -14.57 3.82
CA LEU A 145 -29.24 -15.04 2.50
C LEU A 145 -30.35 -14.74 1.48
N ASN A 146 -30.04 -13.86 0.54
CA ASN A 146 -30.95 -13.48 -0.54
C ASN A 146 -30.65 -14.29 -1.79
N PHE A 147 -31.69 -14.78 -2.47
CA PHE A 147 -31.61 -15.51 -3.74
C PHE A 147 -32.53 -14.83 -4.75
N VAL A 148 -32.12 -14.78 -6.01
CA VAL A 148 -32.90 -14.17 -7.10
C VAL A 148 -32.94 -15.12 -8.29
N ASP A 149 -34.03 -15.12 -9.05
CA ASP A 149 -34.11 -15.89 -10.29
C ASP A 149 -33.05 -15.41 -11.28
N ARG A 150 -32.31 -16.35 -11.89
CA ARG A 150 -31.21 -16.07 -12.84
C ARG A 150 -30.08 -15.17 -12.32
N GLY A 151 -29.90 -15.07 -11.00
CA GLY A 151 -28.73 -14.46 -10.38
C GLY A 151 -28.21 -15.31 -9.23
N GLU A 152 -27.15 -14.87 -8.59
CA GLU A 152 -26.49 -15.63 -7.53
C GLU A 152 -26.86 -15.12 -6.14
N GLY A 153 -26.87 -16.05 -5.20
CA GLY A 153 -27.16 -15.76 -3.81
C GLY A 153 -26.08 -14.88 -3.18
N THR A 154 -26.50 -13.92 -2.38
CA THR A 154 -25.61 -13.05 -1.59
C THR A 154 -26.16 -12.81 -0.21
N PHE A 155 -25.29 -12.51 0.73
CA PHE A 155 -25.67 -12.04 2.05
C PHE A 155 -24.79 -10.87 2.46
N GLU A 156 -25.34 -10.00 3.31
CA GLU A 156 -24.57 -8.91 3.90
C GLU A 156 -23.77 -9.43 5.10
N LEU A 157 -22.47 -9.12 5.10
CA LEU A 157 -21.61 -9.26 6.25
C LEU A 157 -21.42 -7.87 6.88
N GLN A 158 -21.99 -7.68 8.06
CA GLN A 158 -21.73 -6.53 8.91
C GLN A 158 -21.00 -6.98 10.17
N ALA A 159 -19.83 -6.39 10.41
CA ALA A 159 -19.02 -6.67 11.59
C ALA A 159 -18.71 -5.38 12.35
N ILE A 160 -18.82 -5.43 13.68
CA ILE A 160 -18.50 -4.34 14.59
C ILE A 160 -17.25 -4.72 15.39
N ALA A 161 -16.32 -3.78 15.54
CA ALA A 161 -15.12 -3.96 16.33
C ALA A 161 -15.39 -3.73 17.83
N HIS A 162 -14.74 -4.51 18.69
CA HIS A 162 -14.95 -4.46 20.14
C HIS A 162 -13.66 -4.15 20.89
N TYR A 163 -13.76 -3.28 21.90
CA TYR A 163 -12.67 -3.03 22.83
C TYR A 163 -12.36 -4.30 23.64
N SER A 164 -11.07 -4.52 23.90
CA SER A 164 -10.64 -5.51 24.90
C SER A 164 -10.65 -4.87 26.29
N VAL A 165 -10.94 -5.68 27.31
CA VAL A 165 -10.81 -5.27 28.73
C VAL A 165 -9.38 -4.83 29.08
N ASP A 166 -8.39 -5.34 28.35
CA ASP A 166 -6.98 -4.99 28.54
C ASP A 166 -6.58 -3.69 27.82
N ALA A 167 -7.45 -3.14 26.95
CA ALA A 167 -7.13 -2.02 26.06
C ALA A 167 -8.30 -1.05 25.84
N LEU A 168 -9.00 -0.66 26.92
CA LEU A 168 -10.18 0.21 26.86
C LEU A 168 -9.92 1.64 26.33
N SER A 169 -8.68 2.11 26.37
CA SER A 169 -8.27 3.43 25.84
C SER A 169 -7.82 3.40 24.38
N THR A 170 -7.76 2.22 23.76
CA THR A 170 -7.30 2.05 22.36
C THR A 170 -8.51 1.78 21.47
N PRO A 171 -8.82 2.66 20.50
CA PRO A 171 -9.90 2.40 19.56
C PRO A 171 -9.72 1.04 18.86
N PRO A 172 -10.77 0.22 18.71
CA PRO A 172 -10.67 -1.16 18.25
C PRO A 172 -10.54 -1.25 16.72
N PHE A 173 -9.87 -0.30 16.08
CA PHE A 173 -9.62 -0.33 14.64
C PHE A 173 -8.29 0.32 14.31
N THR A 174 -7.72 -0.04 13.15
CA THR A 174 -6.50 0.60 12.63
C THR A 174 -6.58 0.67 11.12
N ILE A 175 -6.22 1.82 10.56
CA ILE A 175 -6.17 2.03 9.11
C ILE A 175 -4.70 2.08 8.69
N TYR A 176 -4.35 1.23 7.74
CA TYR A 176 -3.03 1.12 7.14
C TYR A 176 -3.09 1.68 5.74
N LEU A 177 -2.14 2.57 5.45
CA LEU A 177 -1.83 3.02 4.10
C LEU A 177 -0.44 2.49 3.79
N ASP A 178 -0.36 1.51 2.91
CA ASP A 178 0.91 1.04 2.41
C ASP A 178 1.54 2.17 1.59
N LYS A 179 2.74 2.58 1.99
CA LYS A 179 3.53 3.63 1.32
C LYS A 179 4.72 3.05 0.58
N THR A 180 4.82 1.72 0.46
CA THR A 180 6.02 1.04 -0.04
C THR A 180 6.39 1.35 -1.50
N THR A 181 5.57 2.09 -2.26
CA THR A 181 5.97 2.56 -3.61
C THR A 181 5.88 4.06 -3.86
N SER A 182 5.69 4.90 -2.84
CA SER A 182 5.83 6.35 -3.04
C SER A 182 7.31 6.75 -2.95
N PRO A 183 7.90 7.37 -4.00
CA PRO A 183 9.29 7.78 -3.93
C PRO A 183 9.48 8.78 -2.79
N THR A 184 10.35 8.46 -1.83
CA THR A 184 10.68 9.36 -0.71
C THR A 184 11.35 10.64 -1.20
N SER A 185 11.94 10.62 -2.40
CA SER A 185 12.55 11.73 -3.10
C SER A 185 12.46 11.54 -4.62
N ALA A 186 12.43 12.65 -5.37
CA ALA A 186 12.62 12.64 -6.81
C ALA A 186 13.95 11.97 -7.19
N VAL A 187 13.96 11.18 -8.27
CA VAL A 187 15.21 10.55 -8.75
C VAL A 187 16.24 11.63 -9.11
N ALA A 188 17.46 11.45 -8.63
CA ALA A 188 18.58 12.37 -8.85
C ALA A 188 19.90 11.60 -8.94
N LEU A 189 20.80 12.14 -9.76
CA LEU A 189 22.21 11.75 -9.74
C LEU A 189 22.87 12.39 -8.51
N SER A 190 23.21 11.57 -7.51
CA SER A 190 23.85 12.03 -6.27
C SER A 190 25.32 12.37 -6.47
N SER A 191 26.02 11.60 -7.31
CA SER A 191 27.40 11.89 -7.69
C SER A 191 27.78 11.18 -8.98
N ILE A 192 28.82 11.70 -9.64
CA ILE A 192 29.48 11.07 -10.78
C ILE A 192 31.00 11.18 -10.61
N ALA A 193 31.70 10.10 -10.95
CA ALA A 193 33.14 10.05 -11.04
C ALA A 193 33.53 9.51 -12.42
N PRO A 194 34.40 10.18 -13.20
CA PRO A 194 35.05 11.46 -12.90
C PRO A 194 34.02 12.60 -12.73
N THR A 195 34.37 13.60 -11.92
CA THR A 195 33.51 14.77 -11.73
C THR A 195 33.45 15.59 -13.00
N ASP A 196 32.33 16.29 -13.21
CA ASP A 196 32.13 17.12 -14.40
C ASP A 196 33.27 18.15 -14.60
N GLY A 197 33.81 18.21 -15.81
CA GLY A 197 34.94 19.07 -16.18
C GLY A 197 36.32 18.62 -15.65
N SER A 198 36.44 17.44 -15.04
CA SER A 198 37.71 16.96 -14.50
C SER A 198 38.73 16.63 -15.60
N THR A 199 40.02 16.72 -15.25
CA THR A 199 41.14 16.32 -16.11
C THR A 199 42.06 15.37 -15.35
N GLY A 200 42.43 14.24 -15.96
CA GLY A 200 43.37 13.28 -15.35
C GLY A 200 43.23 11.87 -15.91
N ALA A 201 43.91 10.91 -15.27
CA ALA A 201 43.77 9.50 -15.64
C ALA A 201 42.40 8.96 -15.21
N VAL A 202 41.70 8.31 -16.14
CA VAL A 202 40.36 7.73 -15.92
C VAL A 202 40.35 6.30 -16.44
N SER A 203 39.91 5.36 -15.60
CA SER A 203 39.77 3.95 -15.97
C SER A 203 38.32 3.48 -16.00
N THR A 204 37.42 4.15 -15.27
CA THR A 204 36.00 3.82 -15.18
C THR A 204 35.17 5.09 -14.99
N VAL A 205 33.88 5.01 -15.32
CA VAL A 205 32.89 6.03 -14.98
C VAL A 205 31.89 5.44 -14.00
N VAL A 206 31.68 6.07 -12.85
CA VAL A 206 30.79 5.61 -11.79
C VAL A 206 29.71 6.65 -11.55
N LEU A 207 28.45 6.24 -11.67
CA LEU A 207 27.27 7.06 -11.40
C LEU A 207 26.58 6.53 -10.15
N THR A 208 26.27 7.41 -9.20
CA THR A 208 25.51 7.08 -7.98
C THR A 208 24.18 7.80 -8.00
N PHE A 209 23.09 7.06 -7.91
CA PHE A 209 21.72 7.56 -7.86
C PHE A 209 21.16 7.51 -6.43
N ASN A 210 20.26 8.43 -6.08
CA ASN A 210 19.59 8.39 -4.78
C ASN A 210 18.56 7.24 -4.67
N ASN A 211 17.98 6.84 -5.80
CA ASN A 211 17.00 5.76 -5.93
C ASN A 211 17.56 4.60 -6.78
N ALA A 212 17.03 3.40 -6.56
CA ALA A 212 17.40 2.24 -7.36
C ALA A 212 16.85 2.37 -8.79
N ILE A 213 17.65 2.02 -9.80
CA ILE A 213 17.32 2.21 -11.22
C ILE A 213 16.73 0.92 -11.80
N SER A 214 15.62 1.09 -12.53
CA SER A 214 14.93 -0.01 -13.24
C SER A 214 15.41 -0.11 -14.68
N THR A 215 15.47 1.02 -15.37
CA THR A 215 15.88 1.11 -16.78
C THR A 215 16.90 2.23 -16.93
N GLU A 216 17.96 2.00 -17.69
CA GLU A 216 19.02 2.97 -17.94
C GLU A 216 19.31 3.11 -19.43
N ASN A 217 19.72 4.30 -19.84
CA ASN A 217 20.37 4.53 -21.13
C ASN A 217 21.53 5.51 -20.95
N VAL A 218 22.62 4.99 -20.38
CA VAL A 218 23.88 5.68 -20.13
C VAL A 218 24.95 5.18 -21.09
N PHE A 219 25.65 6.10 -21.76
CA PHE A 219 26.73 5.78 -22.69
C PHE A 219 27.76 6.90 -22.77
N VAL A 220 29.01 6.54 -23.05
CA VAL A 220 30.13 7.49 -23.16
C VAL A 220 30.46 7.73 -24.63
N THR A 221 30.72 8.97 -25.01
CA THR A 221 31.12 9.35 -26.38
C THR A 221 32.41 10.15 -26.40
N LEU A 222 33.20 10.00 -27.45
CA LEU A 222 34.36 10.85 -27.70
C LEU A 222 33.91 12.24 -28.19
N ALA A 223 34.44 13.32 -27.63
CA ALA A 223 33.96 14.67 -27.93
C ALA A 223 34.30 15.15 -29.35
N SER A 224 35.35 14.61 -29.97
CA SER A 224 35.81 15.05 -31.29
C SER A 224 34.92 14.58 -32.44
N ASP A 225 34.33 13.39 -32.34
CA ASP A 225 33.58 12.76 -33.42
C ASP A 225 32.22 12.17 -33.00
N GLY A 226 31.89 12.19 -31.71
CA GLY A 226 30.64 11.64 -31.19
C GLY A 226 30.57 10.11 -31.18
N SER A 227 31.68 9.43 -31.48
CA SER A 227 31.73 7.96 -31.47
C SER A 227 31.44 7.42 -30.07
N ILE A 228 30.62 6.37 -29.98
CA ILE A 228 30.29 5.72 -28.70
C ILE A 228 31.47 4.84 -28.28
N ILE A 229 31.97 5.04 -27.07
CA ILE A 229 33.01 4.21 -26.48
C ILE A 229 32.40 2.87 -26.06
N ALA A 230 32.95 1.78 -26.59
CA ALA A 230 32.56 0.43 -26.18
C ALA A 230 33.01 0.14 -24.74
N GLY A 231 32.14 -0.48 -23.95
CA GLY A 231 32.41 -0.80 -22.55
C GLY A 231 31.34 -1.69 -21.94
N ALA A 232 31.67 -2.27 -20.78
CA ALA A 232 30.76 -3.04 -19.97
C ALA A 232 30.12 -2.16 -18.89
N LYS A 233 28.84 -2.42 -18.59
CA LYS A 233 28.08 -1.77 -17.52
C LYS A 233 27.81 -2.78 -16.42
N ALA A 234 28.10 -2.42 -15.17
CA ALA A 234 27.87 -3.25 -14.00
C ALA A 234 27.11 -2.45 -12.94
N TRP A 235 26.09 -3.09 -12.35
CA TRP A 235 25.31 -2.54 -11.25
C TRP A 235 25.76 -3.15 -9.93
N ASP A 236 25.72 -2.34 -8.87
CA ASP A 236 25.80 -2.87 -7.51
C ASP A 236 24.53 -3.65 -7.13
N SER A 237 24.56 -4.34 -5.99
CA SER A 237 23.42 -5.14 -5.52
C SER A 237 22.17 -4.30 -5.22
N THR A 238 22.33 -3.00 -4.93
CA THR A 238 21.22 -2.09 -4.64
C THR A 238 20.64 -1.43 -5.89
N LYS A 239 21.25 -1.63 -7.07
CA LYS A 239 20.92 -0.94 -8.33
C LYS A 239 20.98 0.59 -8.22
N LYS A 240 21.80 1.13 -7.33
CA LYS A 240 22.00 2.58 -7.16
C LYS A 240 23.32 3.06 -7.75
N ILE A 241 24.27 2.15 -7.99
CA ILE A 241 25.59 2.49 -8.50
C ILE A 241 25.80 1.77 -9.81
N LEU A 242 25.99 2.54 -10.88
CA LEU A 242 26.35 2.06 -12.20
C LEU A 242 27.83 2.33 -12.45
N THR A 243 28.60 1.30 -12.74
CA THR A 243 29.99 1.40 -13.19
C THR A 243 30.09 1.05 -14.66
N PHE A 244 30.61 1.98 -15.46
CA PHE A 244 31.00 1.77 -16.84
C PHE A 244 32.52 1.57 -16.92
N THR A 245 32.93 0.45 -17.51
CA THR A 245 34.33 0.10 -17.76
C THR A 245 34.54 -0.03 -19.26
N PRO A 246 35.35 0.84 -19.90
CA PRO A 246 35.56 0.76 -21.33
C PRO A 246 36.33 -0.53 -21.70
N THR A 247 36.07 -1.11 -22.88
CA THR A 247 36.76 -2.33 -23.34
C THR A 247 38.23 -2.09 -23.69
N SER A 248 38.58 -0.83 -23.95
CA SER A 248 39.95 -0.36 -24.16
C SER A 248 40.14 0.93 -23.36
N ALA A 249 41.37 1.23 -22.96
CA ALA A 249 41.63 2.46 -22.21
C ALA A 249 41.11 3.69 -22.97
N PHE A 250 40.55 4.66 -22.24
CA PHE A 250 40.13 5.92 -22.84
C PHE A 250 41.31 6.61 -23.52
N ALA A 251 41.09 7.19 -24.70
CA ALA A 251 42.11 7.96 -25.40
C ALA A 251 42.41 9.27 -24.65
N SER A 252 43.59 9.86 -24.84
CA SER A 252 43.91 11.20 -24.32
C SER A 252 43.11 12.26 -25.09
N ALA A 253 41.89 12.52 -24.62
CA ALA A 253 40.89 13.39 -25.25
C ALA A 253 39.76 13.74 -24.26
N LYS A 254 38.91 14.69 -24.67
CA LYS A 254 37.65 15.01 -23.97
C LYS A 254 36.56 13.98 -24.31
N HIS A 255 35.79 13.58 -23.29
CA HIS A 255 34.71 12.59 -23.39
C HIS A 255 33.44 13.13 -22.73
N TYR A 256 32.28 12.71 -23.24
CA TYR A 256 30.97 13.02 -22.67
C TYR A 256 30.31 11.76 -22.11
N VAL A 257 29.71 11.88 -20.93
CA VAL A 257 28.84 10.86 -20.34
C VAL A 257 27.40 11.31 -20.57
N ASN A 258 26.68 10.58 -21.42
CA ASN A 258 25.30 10.87 -21.78
C ASN A 258 24.38 10.07 -20.85
N ILE A 259 23.55 10.76 -20.07
CA ILE A 259 22.61 10.16 -19.12
C ILE A 259 21.21 10.54 -19.59
N VAL A 260 20.56 9.63 -20.31
CA VAL A 260 19.26 9.90 -20.95
C VAL A 260 18.28 8.80 -20.63
N SER A 261 16.98 9.11 -20.59
CA SER A 261 15.90 8.10 -20.43
C SER A 261 16.11 7.12 -19.28
N VAL A 262 16.70 7.58 -18.16
CA VAL A 262 16.90 6.76 -16.96
C VAL A 262 15.63 6.80 -16.11
N VAL A 263 15.15 5.63 -15.70
CA VAL A 263 13.91 5.46 -14.93
C VAL A 263 14.18 4.64 -13.66
N ASP A 264 13.74 5.14 -12.51
CA ASP A 264 13.87 4.44 -11.24
C ASP A 264 12.85 3.30 -11.08
N ILE A 265 13.00 2.47 -10.02
CA ILE A 265 12.06 1.39 -9.70
C ILE A 265 10.65 1.89 -9.35
N TYR A 266 10.47 3.20 -9.16
CA TYR A 266 9.20 3.85 -8.86
C TYR A 266 8.61 4.57 -10.10
N GLY A 267 9.21 4.41 -11.28
CA GLY A 267 8.73 5.01 -12.53
C GLY A 267 9.05 6.50 -12.72
N GLN A 268 9.90 7.10 -11.87
CA GLN A 268 10.35 8.47 -12.05
C GLN A 268 11.45 8.55 -13.10
N ALA A 269 11.31 9.49 -14.04
CA ALA A 269 12.32 9.77 -15.04
C ALA A 269 13.35 10.80 -14.53
N LEU A 270 14.63 10.48 -14.65
CA LEU A 270 15.71 11.43 -14.40
C LEU A 270 15.80 12.42 -15.58
N ALA A 271 15.99 13.70 -15.27
CA ALA A 271 16.22 14.71 -16.30
C ALA A 271 17.48 14.36 -17.12
N ASN A 272 17.36 14.40 -18.44
CA ASN A 272 18.47 14.15 -19.35
C ASN A 272 19.62 15.10 -19.01
N THR A 273 20.80 14.54 -18.74
CA THR A 273 21.98 15.28 -18.32
C THR A 273 23.19 14.77 -19.08
N ILE A 274 24.12 15.67 -19.39
CA ILE A 274 25.42 15.35 -19.98
C ILE A 274 26.48 15.92 -19.06
N THR A 275 27.51 15.12 -18.75
CA THR A 275 28.70 15.57 -18.01
C THR A 275 29.94 15.25 -18.84
N ASP A 276 31.07 15.89 -18.54
CA ASP A 276 32.31 15.67 -19.29
C ASP A 276 33.55 15.45 -18.43
N PHE A 277 34.56 14.81 -19.02
CA PHE A 277 35.90 14.66 -18.44
C PHE A 277 36.95 14.63 -19.55
N THR A 278 38.20 14.97 -19.21
CA THR A 278 39.35 14.96 -20.13
C THR A 278 40.42 14.01 -19.62
N VAL A 279 40.83 13.06 -20.47
CA VAL A 279 41.96 12.18 -20.16
C VAL A 279 43.24 12.87 -20.62
N ALA A 280 44.20 13.00 -19.70
CA ALA A 280 45.53 13.57 -19.96
C ALA A 280 46.41 12.59 -20.75
#